data_AF-A0A5C0ZI68-F1
#
_entry.id   AF-A0A5C0ZI68-F1
#
_cell.length_a   1.000
_cell.length_b   1.000
_cell.length_c   1.000
_cell.angle_alpha   90.00
_cell.angle_beta   90.00
_cell.angle_gamma   90.00
#
_symmetry.space_group_name_H-M   'P 1'
#
loop_
_entity.id
_entity.type
_entity.pdbx_description
1 polymer ?
#
loop_
_entity_poly.entity_id
_entity_poly.type
_entity_poly.pdbx_seq_one_letter_code
_entity_poly.pdbx_strand_id
1 'polypeptide(L)' 'MEVNLRRLSVFTADLQLILGKSMRTCQRHMQLIRDMYALEKQQPVTVYHVAEYLDTPVSKIAAFLKINRN' A
#
# COMPACT_ATOMS: atom_id res chain seq x y z
N MET A 1 -13.96 12.25 12.61
CA MET A 1 -12.89 11.32 13.06
C MET A 1 -11.67 11.60 12.20
N GLU A 2 -10.63 12.21 12.77
CA GLU A 2 -9.38 12.44 12.06
C GLU A 2 -8.58 11.15 12.02
N VAL A 3 -8.37 10.62 10.80
CA VAL A 3 -7.47 9.50 10.57
C VAL A 3 -6.05 10.00 10.81
N ASN A 4 -5.32 9.44 11.76
CA ASN A 4 -3.92 9.79 12.00
C ASN A 4 -3.05 9.14 10.91
N LEU A 5 -2.91 9.83 9.77
CA LEU A 5 -2.26 9.36 8.53
C LEU A 5 -0.73 9.29 8.60
N ARG A 6 -0.11 9.23 9.79
CA ARG A 6 1.37 9.30 9.94
C ARG A 6 2.14 8.12 9.31
N ARG A 7 1.48 7.06 8.84
CA ARG A 7 2.08 6.05 7.95
C ARG A 7 1.23 5.81 6.72
N LEU A 8 1.26 6.79 5.81
CA LEU A 8 0.68 6.63 4.47
C LEU A 8 1.53 5.74 3.56
N SER A 9 2.83 5.61 3.83
CA SER A 9 3.75 4.85 2.98
C SER A 9 3.56 3.35 3.14
N VAL A 10 3.49 2.64 2.02
CA VAL A 10 3.40 1.18 1.93
C VAL A 10 4.72 0.64 1.40
N PHE A 11 5.29 -0.33 2.12
CA PHE A 11 6.47 -1.07 1.71
C PHE A 11 6.10 -2.43 1.12
N THR A 12 7.06 -3.10 0.49
CA THR A 12 6.80 -4.42 -0.11
C THR A 12 6.35 -5.46 0.92
N ALA A 13 6.85 -5.39 2.15
CA ALA A 13 6.41 -6.25 3.25
C ALA A 13 4.94 -6.00 3.63
N ASP A 14 4.48 -4.75 3.55
CA ASP A 14 3.08 -4.39 3.77
C ASP A 14 2.18 -4.98 2.67
N LEU A 15 2.62 -4.90 1.40
CA LEU A 15 1.93 -5.55 0.28
C LEU A 15 1.86 -7.07 0.44
N GLN A 16 2.84 -7.69 1.10
CA GLN A 16 2.79 -9.12 1.40
C GLN A 16 1.68 -9.44 2.40
N LEU A 17 1.48 -8.60 3.43
CA LEU A 17 0.38 -8.76 4.38
C LEU A 17 -0.99 -8.56 3.71
N ILE A 18 -1.10 -7.63 2.77
CA ILE A 18 -2.35 -7.32 2.04
C ILE A 18 -2.69 -8.44 1.04
N LEU A 19 -1.71 -8.91 0.26
CA LEU A 19 -1.95 -9.81 -0.88
C LEU A 19 -1.77 -11.29 -0.55
N GLY A 20 -1.08 -11.63 0.55
CA GLY A 20 -0.77 -13.01 0.91
C GLY A 20 0.11 -13.72 -0.11
N LYS A 21 0.94 -12.98 -0.86
CA LYS A 21 1.81 -13.53 -1.93
C LYS A 21 3.28 -13.59 -1.49
N SER A 22 4.10 -14.22 -2.33
CA SER A 22 5.56 -14.23 -2.11
C SER A 22 6.16 -12.83 -2.18
N MET A 23 7.28 -12.60 -1.50
CA MET A 23 8.00 -11.32 -1.54
C MET A 23 8.34 -10.89 -2.98
N ARG A 24 8.76 -11.84 -3.84
CA ARG A 24 9.04 -11.59 -5.26
C ARG A 24 7.81 -11.09 -6.02
N THR A 25 6.64 -11.68 -5.75
CA THR A 25 5.37 -11.23 -6.35
C THR A 25 5.01 -9.83 -5.86
N CYS A 26 5.17 -9.55 -4.57
CA CYS A 26 4.90 -8.23 -3.99
C CYS A 26 5.85 -7.16 -4.52
N GLN A 27 7.12 -7.47 -4.79
CA GLN A 27 8.06 -6.54 -5.45
C GLN A 27 7.59 -6.17 -6.86
N ARG A 28 7.08 -7.15 -7.62
CA ARG A 28 6.50 -6.89 -8.95
C ARG A 28 5.28 -5.98 -8.86
N HIS A 29 4.36 -6.25 -7.92
CA HIS A 29 3.22 -5.36 -7.69
C HIS A 29 3.66 -3.95 -7.26
N MET A 30 4.66 -3.84 -6.40
CA MET A 30 5.21 -2.54 -6.00
C MET A 30 5.72 -1.77 -7.21
N GLN A 31 6.44 -2.43 -8.12
CA GLN A 31 6.90 -1.80 -9.35
C GLN A 31 5.74 -1.38 -10.26
N LEU A 32 4.74 -2.25 -10.46
CA LEU A 32 3.56 -1.92 -11.27
C LEU A 32 2.78 -0.72 -10.72
N ILE A 33 2.64 -0.61 -9.40
CA ILE A 33 2.01 0.55 -8.77
C ILE A 33 2.86 1.81 -9.06
N ARG A 34 4.18 1.73 -8.89
CA ARG A 34 5.06 2.87 -9.18
C ARG A 34 4.98 3.30 -10.65
N ASP A 35 4.92 2.36 -11.57
CA ASP A 35 4.81 2.62 -13.01
C ASP A 35 3.45 3.26 -13.34
N MET A 36 2.36 2.75 -12.75
CA MET A 36 0.99 3.26 -12.94
C MET A 36 0.85 4.73 -12.54
N TYR A 37 1.51 5.15 -11.44
CA TYR A 37 1.46 6.52 -10.93
C TYR A 37 2.70 7.35 -11.29
N ALA A 38 3.56 6.86 -12.19
CA ALA A 38 4.81 7.50 -12.60
C ALA A 38 5.70 7.98 -11.42
N LEU A 39 5.79 7.17 -10.36
CA LEU A 39 6.47 7.56 -9.13
C LEU A 39 8.00 7.51 -9.24
N GLU A 40 8.63 8.65 -9.01
CA GLU A 40 10.09 8.77 -8.92
C GLU A 40 10.64 8.01 -7.71
N LYS A 41 11.90 7.55 -7.79
CA LYS A 41 12.53 6.65 -6.79
C LYS A 41 12.34 7.09 -5.32
N GLN A 42 12.33 8.40 -5.05
CA GLN A 42 12.17 8.94 -3.70
C GLN A 42 10.71 9.09 -3.25
N GLN A 43 9.77 9.07 -4.18
CA GLN A 43 8.35 9.14 -3.88
C GLN A 43 7.86 7.80 -3.32
N PRO A 44 7.19 7.80 -2.15
CA PRO A 44 6.66 6.60 -1.56
C PRO A 44 5.41 6.12 -2.31
N VAL A 45 5.20 4.80 -2.32
CA VAL A 45 3.88 4.25 -2.62
C VAL A 45 3.00 4.46 -1.39
N THR A 46 1.76 4.93 -1.59
CA THR A 46 0.86 5.24 -0.48
C THR A 46 -0.28 4.23 -0.38
N VAL A 47 -0.97 4.23 0.76
CA VAL A 47 -2.19 3.42 0.99
C VAL A 47 -3.26 3.71 -0.07
N TYR A 48 -3.34 4.96 -0.56
CA TYR A 48 -4.27 5.36 -1.62
C TYR A 48 -3.90 4.74 -2.96
N HIS A 49 -2.62 4.79 -3.36
CA HIS A 49 -2.15 4.14 -4.59
C HIS A 49 -2.46 2.64 -4.60
N VAL A 50 -2.28 1.97 -3.45
CA VAL A 50 -2.55 0.53 -3.30
C VAL A 50 -4.04 0.25 -3.33
N ALA A 51 -4.85 1.06 -2.65
CA ALA A 51 -6.30 0.92 -2.63
C ALA A 51 -6.89 1.02 -4.04
N GLU A 52 -6.49 2.03 -4.81
CA GLU A 52 -6.94 2.23 -6.18
C GLU A 52 -6.39 1.14 -7.13
N TYR A 53 -5.12 0.76 -7.01
CA TYR A 53 -4.54 -0.35 -7.81
C TYR A 53 -5.26 -1.69 -7.59
N LEU A 54 -5.74 -1.96 -6.37
CA LEU A 54 -6.45 -3.19 -6.00
C LEU A 54 -7.98 -3.07 -6.12
N ASP A 55 -8.50 -1.94 -6.61
CA ASP A 55 -9.94 -1.63 -6.62
C ASP A 55 -10.62 -1.95 -5.27
N THR A 56 -9.98 -1.51 -4.20
CA THR A 56 -10.34 -1.86 -2.82
C THR A 56 -10.40 -0.61 -1.95
N PRO A 57 -11.44 -0.42 -1.11
CA PRO A 57 -11.53 0.74 -0.22
C PRO A 57 -10.30 0.90 0.68
N VAL A 58 -9.82 2.15 0.83
CA VAL A 58 -8.67 2.50 1.68
C VAL A 58 -8.84 1.98 3.12
N SER A 59 -10.07 1.96 3.64
CA SER A 59 -10.37 1.42 4.98
C SER A 59 -10.01 -0.06 5.13
N LYS A 60 -10.21 -0.87 4.08
CA LYS A 60 -9.81 -2.29 4.10
C LYS A 60 -8.29 -2.43 4.07
N ILE A 61 -7.60 -1.65 3.25
CA ILE A 61 -6.12 -1.66 3.20
C ILE A 61 -5.55 -1.22 4.56
N ALA A 62 -6.06 -0.14 5.13
CA ALA A 62 -5.65 0.36 6.44
C ALA A 62 -5.87 -0.67 7.56
N ALA A 63 -6.93 -1.48 7.49
CA ALA A 63 -7.18 -2.56 8.44
C ALA A 63 -6.11 -3.66 8.39
N PHE A 64 -5.66 -4.07 7.18
CA PHE A 64 -4.55 -5.02 7.04
C PHE A 64 -3.25 -4.49 7.64
N LEU A 65 -2.99 -3.20 7.47
CA LEU A 65 -1.79 -2.54 7.98
C LEU A 65 -1.87 -2.16 9.46
N LYS A 66 -3.00 -2.46 10.12
CA LYS A 66 -3.28 -2.06 11.52
C LYS A 66 -3.08 -0.55 11.76
N ILE A 67 -3.28 0.27 10.73
CA ILE A 67 -3.17 1.75 10.83
C ILE A 67 -4.28 2.32 11.73
N ASN A 68 -5.29 1.51 12.06
CA ASN A 68 -6.31 1.80 13.08
C ASN A 68 -6.39 0.68 14.13
N ARG A 69 -5.43 0.60 15.05
CA ARG A 69 -5.66 -0.05 16.34
C ARG A 69 -5.45 0.98 17.44
N ASN A 70 -6.58 1.50 17.95
CA ASN A 70 -6.67 2.04 19.31
C ASN A 70 -6.21 0.98 20.32
#